data_AF-A0A520HTD4-F1
#
_entry.id   AF-A0A520HTD4-F1
#
_cell.length_a   1.000
_cell.length_b   1.000
_cell.length_c   1.000
_cell.angle_alpha   90.00
_cell.angle_beta   90.00
_cell.angle_gamma   90.00
#
_symmetry.space_group_name_H-M   'P 1'
#
loop_
_entity.id
_entity.type
_entity.pdbx_description
1 polymer ?
#
loop_
_entity_poly.entity_id
_entity_poly.type
_entity_poly.pdbx_seq_one_letter_code
_entity_poly.pdbx_strand_id
1 'polypeptide(L)'
;MRRAASTITSNLSSPRFGGTNTFRKGASMTIFNNLKIAVKIAILVVSLGLVTLFIVFNGSSQLASVSTGYRALADTALPDNIRLTTVGDRVNAMVYAGYKTMAYDGQSIQARDAATQQKRASTDAHALLQKVAQGEPSAAAAVQSLESGLTDIDRLVGQAIEQGLRNDNDNARKSLAETDQRIAQFQDQLQKLIATR
;
A
#
# COMPACT_ATOMS: atom_id res chain seq x y z
N MET A 1 66.96 78.33 5.82
CA MET A 1 66.57 79.73 5.50
C MET A 1 65.06 79.76 5.29
N ARG A 2 64.21 80.65 5.82
CA ARG A 2 64.26 81.77 6.79
C ARG A 2 62.99 81.64 7.67
N ARG A 3 63.01 81.89 8.99
CA ARG A 3 62.50 83.12 9.69
C ARG A 3 61.25 83.79 9.07
N ALA A 4 60.30 84.39 9.81
CA ALA A 4 59.89 84.39 11.23
C ALA A 4 58.73 85.43 11.40
N ALA A 5 58.06 85.47 12.57
CA ALA A 5 57.29 86.61 13.14
C ALA A 5 55.95 86.99 12.43
N SER A 6 54.80 87.00 13.11
CA SER A 6 54.23 88.03 14.04
C SER A 6 53.20 88.91 13.29
N THR A 7 52.02 89.32 13.79
CA THR A 7 51.66 90.06 15.03
C THR A 7 50.11 90.04 15.13
N ILE A 8 49.44 89.41 16.11
CA ILE A 8 48.97 89.91 17.45
C ILE A 8 48.47 91.37 17.52
N THR A 9 47.15 91.55 17.75
CA THR A 9 46.49 92.54 18.65
C THR A 9 45.00 92.15 18.77
N SER A 10 44.49 91.72 19.95
CA SER A 10 43.80 92.52 20.99
C SER A 10 42.60 93.34 20.45
N ASN A 11 41.38 93.36 21.03
CA ASN A 11 40.91 93.32 22.43
C ASN A 11 39.40 92.82 22.46
N LEU A 12 38.55 92.81 23.51
CA LEU A 12 38.56 93.28 24.92
C LEU A 12 37.50 92.48 25.77
N SER A 13 37.51 92.68 27.10
CA SER A 13 36.41 92.57 28.10
C SER A 13 35.42 91.37 28.13
N SER A 14 35.78 90.32 28.87
CA SER A 14 35.35 90.05 30.27
C SER A 14 33.81 89.89 30.61
N PRO A 15 33.38 89.53 31.84
CA PRO A 15 32.73 88.21 32.02
C PRO A 15 31.37 88.22 32.77
N ARG A 16 30.55 87.17 32.62
CA ARG A 16 29.47 86.86 33.59
C ARG A 16 29.30 85.37 33.91
N PHE A 17 29.14 85.13 35.22
CA PHE A 17 28.86 83.88 35.90
C PHE A 17 27.53 83.22 35.49
N GLY A 18 27.46 81.90 35.70
CA GLY A 18 26.27 81.25 36.27
C GLY A 18 25.71 80.05 35.50
N GLY A 19 25.25 79.02 36.23
CA GLY A 19 24.20 78.12 35.72
C GLY A 19 24.54 76.63 35.54
N THR A 20 24.88 75.94 36.63
CA THR A 20 24.37 74.59 36.99
C THR A 20 23.86 73.62 35.90
N ASN A 21 24.57 72.50 35.73
CA ASN A 21 24.06 71.13 35.46
C ASN A 21 22.62 70.98 34.93
N THR A 22 22.46 70.96 33.61
CA THR A 22 21.20 70.59 32.97
C THR A 22 21.06 69.07 32.75
N PHE A 23 20.35 68.44 33.69
CA PHE A 23 19.39 67.35 33.49
C PHE A 23 19.74 66.13 32.60
N ARG A 24 19.77 64.96 33.26
CA ARG A 24 19.45 63.66 32.62
C ARG A 24 18.06 63.73 31.96
N LYS A 25 17.97 63.62 30.63
CA LYS A 25 16.75 63.21 29.90
C LYS A 25 17.12 62.60 28.55
N GLY A 26 16.81 61.32 28.35
CA GLY A 26 17.09 60.64 27.06
C GLY A 26 16.98 59.11 27.06
N ALA A 27 17.11 58.44 28.21
CA ALA A 27 17.20 56.97 28.30
C ALA A 27 15.86 56.19 28.26
N SER A 28 14.78 56.80 27.76
CA SER A 28 13.43 56.19 27.82
C SER A 28 12.65 56.13 26.49
N MET A 29 13.23 56.55 25.35
CA MET A 29 12.56 56.42 24.04
C MET A 29 13.09 55.29 23.14
N THR A 30 14.25 54.68 23.44
CA THR A 30 14.79 53.57 22.64
C THR A 30 14.18 52.22 23.00
N ILE A 31 13.83 51.99 24.27
CA ILE A 31 13.33 50.69 24.76
C ILE A 31 11.96 50.35 24.15
N PHE A 32 11.04 51.33 24.09
CA PHE A 32 9.70 51.14 23.50
C PHE A 32 9.73 50.98 21.97
N ASN A 33 10.69 51.58 21.27
CA ASN A 33 10.86 51.39 19.83
C ASN A 33 11.46 50.01 19.51
N ASN A 34 12.45 49.56 20.28
CA ASN A 34 13.01 48.22 20.15
C ASN A 34 11.96 47.14 20.45
N LEU A 35 11.05 47.38 21.40
CA LEU A 35 9.93 46.48 21.68
C LEU A 35 8.97 46.35 20.48
N LYS A 36 8.65 47.45 19.78
CA LYS A 36 7.85 47.39 18.53
C LYS A 36 8.53 46.61 17.41
N ILE A 37 9.86 46.63 17.33
CA ILE A 37 10.62 45.85 16.34
C ILE A 37 10.64 44.36 16.75
N ALA A 38 10.92 44.06 18.01
CA ALA A 38 10.90 42.70 18.55
C ALA A 38 9.53 42.02 18.40
N VAL A 39 8.43 42.75 18.63
CA VAL A 39 7.05 42.24 18.43
C VAL A 39 6.78 41.89 16.97
N LYS A 40 7.26 42.69 16.00
CA LYS A 40 7.13 42.34 14.57
C LYS A 40 7.87 41.05 14.21
N ILE A 41 9.07 40.86 14.74
CA ILE A 41 9.87 39.64 14.52
C ILE A 41 9.20 38.44 15.20
N ALA A 42 8.70 38.60 16.42
CA ALA A 42 7.98 37.55 17.14
C ALA A 42 6.71 37.09 16.40
N ILE A 43 5.92 38.02 15.84
CA ILE A 43 4.75 37.70 15.01
C ILE A 43 5.18 36.90 13.76
N LEU A 44 6.28 37.26 13.12
CA LEU A 44 6.82 36.54 11.96
C LEU A 44 7.21 35.10 12.33
N VAL A 45 7.93 34.90 13.43
CA VAL A 45 8.33 33.57 13.92
C VAL A 45 7.12 32.73 14.34
N VAL A 46 6.14 33.31 15.04
CA VAL A 46 4.90 32.62 15.43
C VAL A 46 4.07 32.22 14.20
N SER A 47 3.95 33.10 13.21
CA SER A 47 3.23 32.78 11.97
C SER A 47 3.91 31.67 11.16
N LEU A 48 5.25 31.64 11.10
CA LEU A 48 6.01 30.55 10.48
C LEU A 48 5.81 29.21 11.24
N GLY A 49 5.77 29.27 12.58
CA GLY A 49 5.44 28.13 13.43
C GLY A 49 4.03 27.58 13.16
N LEU A 50 3.03 28.46 13.03
CA LEU A 50 1.65 28.08 12.70
C LEU A 50 1.54 27.46 11.30
N VAL A 51 2.24 27.98 10.29
CA VAL A 51 2.30 27.38 8.94
C VAL A 51 2.92 25.99 9.01
N THR A 52 4.01 25.83 9.75
CA THR A 52 4.67 24.52 9.94
C THR A 52 3.72 23.53 10.63
N LEU A 53 3.01 23.96 11.68
CA LEU A 53 2.03 23.15 12.40
C LEU A 53 0.86 22.72 11.50
N PHE A 54 0.38 23.63 10.64
CA PHE A 54 -0.68 23.36 9.68
C PHE A 54 -0.23 22.33 8.62
N ILE A 55 1.00 22.43 8.11
CA ILE A 55 1.58 21.46 7.17
C ILE A 55 1.72 20.09 7.84
N VAL A 56 2.22 20.02 9.09
CA VAL A 56 2.34 18.75 9.83
C VAL A 56 0.97 18.12 10.10
N PHE A 57 -0.04 18.92 10.46
CA PHE A 57 -1.39 18.42 10.72
C PHE A 57 -2.04 17.82 9.46
N ASN A 58 -2.04 18.55 8.34
CA ASN A 58 -2.56 18.04 7.06
C ASN A 58 -1.69 16.89 6.49
N GLY A 59 -0.37 16.94 6.70
CA GLY A 59 0.53 15.86 6.31
C GLY A 59 0.26 14.56 7.07
N SER A 60 -0.12 14.63 8.35
CA SER A 60 -0.38 13.45 9.18
C SER A 60 -1.59 12.64 8.72
N SER A 61 -2.67 13.28 8.27
CA SER A 61 -3.83 12.59 7.71
C SER A 61 -3.51 11.96 6.34
N GLN A 62 -2.72 12.64 5.51
CA GLN A 62 -2.22 12.06 4.26
C GLN A 62 -1.34 10.83 4.51
N LEU A 63 -0.37 10.93 5.43
CA LEU A 63 0.55 9.84 5.77
C LEU A 63 -0.17 8.65 6.43
N ALA A 64 -1.19 8.91 7.25
CA ALA A 64 -2.07 7.87 7.80
C ALA A 64 -2.86 7.15 6.69
N SER A 65 -3.44 7.90 5.73
CA SER A 65 -4.16 7.29 4.60
C SER A 65 -3.26 6.43 3.72
N VAL A 66 -2.02 6.87 3.47
CA VAL A 66 -1.00 6.09 2.74
C VAL A 66 -0.60 4.85 3.54
N SER A 67 -0.39 4.96 4.86
CA SER A 67 -0.03 3.80 5.70
C SER A 67 -1.15 2.75 5.77
N THR A 68 -2.41 3.17 5.85
CA THR A 68 -3.56 2.25 5.83
C THR A 68 -3.75 1.61 4.46
N GLY A 69 -3.60 2.37 3.37
CA GLY A 69 -3.63 1.83 2.00
C GLY A 69 -2.51 0.81 1.75
N TYR A 70 -1.30 1.10 2.22
CA TYR A 70 -0.15 0.20 2.07
C TYR A 70 -0.32 -1.10 2.87
N ARG A 71 -0.92 -1.03 4.07
CA ARG A 71 -1.29 -2.23 4.86
C ARG A 71 -2.36 -3.06 4.16
N ALA A 72 -3.44 -2.46 3.67
CA ALA A 72 -4.47 -3.19 2.93
C ALA A 72 -3.90 -3.90 1.69
N LEU A 73 -2.97 -3.25 0.98
CA LEU A 73 -2.32 -3.84 -0.19
C LEU A 73 -1.36 -4.99 0.21
N ALA A 74 -0.47 -4.76 1.18
CA ALA A 74 0.58 -5.70 1.57
C ALA A 74 0.07 -6.89 2.41
N ASP A 75 -0.87 -6.65 3.33
CA ASP A 75 -1.34 -7.65 4.30
C ASP A 75 -2.54 -8.47 3.77
N THR A 76 -3.25 -7.98 2.75
CA THR A 76 -4.48 -8.60 2.22
C THR A 76 -4.39 -8.87 0.71
N ALA A 77 -4.32 -7.83 -0.13
CA ALA A 77 -4.45 -7.98 -1.59
C ALA A 77 -3.31 -8.81 -2.23
N LEU A 78 -2.04 -8.59 -1.84
CA LEU A 78 -0.91 -9.38 -2.34
C LEU A 78 -1.02 -10.87 -1.95
N PRO A 79 -1.23 -11.23 -0.66
CA PRO A 79 -1.50 -12.60 -0.26
C PRO A 79 -2.69 -13.25 -0.98
N ASP A 80 -3.80 -12.53 -1.14
CA ASP A 80 -5.01 -13.09 -1.76
C ASP A 80 -4.87 -13.27 -3.29
N ASN A 81 -4.18 -12.39 -4.00
CA ASN A 81 -3.85 -12.59 -5.41
C ASN A 81 -2.90 -13.79 -5.63
N ILE A 82 -1.96 -14.04 -4.72
CA ILE A 82 -1.12 -15.26 -4.74
C ILE A 82 -1.98 -16.50 -4.47
N ARG A 83 -2.93 -16.46 -3.52
CA ARG A 83 -3.86 -17.57 -3.26
C ARG A 83 -4.73 -17.87 -4.48
N LEU A 84 -5.30 -16.85 -5.12
CA LEU A 84 -6.08 -17.01 -6.36
C LEU A 84 -5.25 -17.63 -7.48
N THR A 85 -4.02 -17.16 -7.70
CA THR A 85 -3.10 -17.76 -8.69
C THR A 85 -2.85 -19.24 -8.38
N THR A 86 -2.61 -19.57 -7.10
CA THR A 86 -2.40 -20.95 -6.63
C THR A 86 -3.64 -21.83 -6.85
N VAL A 87 -4.85 -21.29 -6.75
CA VAL A 87 -6.09 -22.03 -7.07
C VAL A 87 -6.11 -22.44 -8.55
N GLY A 88 -5.67 -21.56 -9.47
CA GLY A 88 -5.51 -21.91 -10.88
C GLY A 88 -4.55 -23.08 -11.11
N ASP A 89 -3.41 -23.08 -10.42
CA ASP A 89 -2.45 -24.20 -10.46
C ASP A 89 -3.02 -25.50 -9.88
N ARG A 90 -3.84 -25.42 -8.83
CA ARG A 90 -4.54 -26.59 -8.28
C ARG A 90 -5.57 -27.17 -9.25
N VAL A 91 -6.35 -26.33 -9.93
CA VAL A 91 -7.29 -26.78 -10.98
C VAL A 91 -6.53 -27.52 -12.09
N ASN A 92 -5.41 -26.96 -12.57
CA ASN A 92 -4.56 -27.63 -13.57
C ASN A 92 -4.01 -28.98 -13.05
N ALA A 93 -3.64 -29.07 -11.76
CA ALA A 93 -3.16 -30.31 -11.15
C ALA A 93 -4.26 -31.38 -11.01
N MET A 94 -5.52 -31.00 -10.72
CA MET A 94 -6.67 -31.91 -10.69
C MET A 94 -6.89 -32.55 -12.07
N VAL A 95 -6.89 -31.72 -13.11
CA VAL A 95 -7.18 -32.13 -14.49
C VAL A 95 -6.05 -33.00 -15.05
N TYR A 96 -4.79 -32.64 -14.75
CA TYR A 96 -3.62 -33.46 -15.07
C TYR A 96 -3.64 -34.82 -14.35
N ALA A 97 -4.16 -34.89 -13.11
CA ALA A 97 -4.40 -36.15 -12.43
C ALA A 97 -5.49 -36.99 -13.15
N GLY A 98 -6.56 -36.35 -13.66
CA GLY A 98 -7.53 -36.98 -14.56
C GLY A 98 -6.86 -37.65 -15.77
N TYR A 99 -6.08 -36.90 -16.55
CA TYR A 99 -5.34 -37.46 -17.69
C TYR A 99 -4.37 -38.58 -17.28
N LYS A 100 -3.69 -38.47 -16.13
CA LYS A 100 -2.83 -39.56 -15.60
C LYS A 100 -3.61 -40.84 -15.35
N THR A 101 -4.85 -40.79 -14.86
CA THR A 101 -5.65 -42.02 -14.62
C THR A 101 -6.07 -42.74 -15.90
N MET A 102 -6.02 -42.08 -17.06
CA MET A 102 -6.22 -42.71 -18.37
C MET A 102 -4.92 -43.20 -19.03
N ALA A 103 -3.78 -42.62 -18.64
CA ALA A 103 -2.46 -42.93 -19.20
C ALA A 103 -1.82 -44.18 -18.58
N TYR A 104 -2.25 -44.57 -17.38
CA TYR A 104 -1.87 -45.80 -16.70
C TYR A 104 -3.08 -46.73 -16.58
N ASP A 105 -2.84 -48.03 -16.46
CA ASP A 105 -3.92 -48.98 -16.13
C ASP A 105 -4.59 -48.60 -14.80
N GLY A 106 -5.92 -48.68 -14.74
CA GLY A 106 -6.72 -48.27 -13.60
C GLY A 106 -6.45 -49.06 -12.30
N GLN A 107 -5.88 -50.26 -12.39
CA GLN A 107 -5.47 -51.07 -11.23
C GLN A 107 -4.00 -50.83 -10.82
N SER A 108 -3.28 -49.97 -11.53
CA SER A 108 -1.92 -49.56 -11.18
C SER A 108 -1.88 -48.69 -9.91
N ILE A 109 -0.70 -48.61 -9.29
CA ILE A 109 -0.45 -47.70 -8.16
C ILE A 109 -0.52 -46.25 -8.66
N GLN A 110 0.03 -45.99 -9.86
CA GLN A 110 0.10 -44.69 -10.51
C GLN A 110 -1.28 -44.06 -10.73
N ALA A 111 -2.28 -44.84 -11.15
CA ALA A 111 -3.66 -44.37 -11.31
C ALA A 111 -4.33 -44.05 -9.96
N ARG A 112 -4.14 -44.89 -8.93
CA ARG A 112 -4.64 -44.62 -7.56
C ARG A 112 -3.97 -43.40 -6.91
N ASP A 113 -2.68 -43.21 -7.14
CA ASP A 113 -1.93 -42.03 -6.69
C ASP A 113 -2.40 -40.77 -7.41
N ALA A 114 -2.76 -40.84 -8.69
CA ALA A 114 -3.35 -39.73 -9.43
C ALA A 114 -4.74 -39.36 -8.86
N ALA A 115 -5.61 -40.35 -8.61
CA ALA A 115 -6.88 -40.10 -7.92
C ALA A 115 -6.69 -39.44 -6.53
N THR A 116 -5.64 -39.81 -5.82
CA THR A 116 -5.28 -39.18 -4.53
C THR A 116 -4.73 -37.76 -4.70
N GLN A 117 -3.98 -37.48 -5.78
CA GLN A 117 -3.49 -36.13 -6.13
C GLN A 117 -4.65 -35.17 -6.41
N GLN A 118 -5.68 -35.59 -7.17
CA GLN A 118 -6.86 -34.75 -7.43
C GLN A 118 -7.58 -34.37 -6.12
N LYS A 119 -7.86 -35.34 -5.23
CA LYS A 119 -8.53 -35.05 -3.95
C LYS A 119 -7.78 -34.04 -3.08
N ARG A 120 -6.44 -34.10 -3.08
CA ARG A 120 -5.60 -33.12 -2.37
C ARG A 120 -5.66 -31.75 -3.03
N ALA A 121 -5.50 -31.68 -4.35
CA ALA A 121 -5.54 -30.43 -5.09
C ALA A 121 -6.91 -29.73 -4.99
N SER A 122 -8.01 -30.48 -5.04
CA SER A 122 -9.38 -30.01 -4.78
C SER A 122 -9.52 -29.42 -3.38
N THR A 123 -9.19 -30.20 -2.34
CA THR A 123 -9.22 -29.74 -0.93
C THR A 123 -8.41 -28.46 -0.73
N ASP A 124 -7.21 -28.38 -1.29
CA ASP A 124 -6.35 -27.20 -1.22
C ASP A 124 -6.99 -25.99 -1.93
N ALA A 125 -7.59 -26.18 -3.11
CA ALA A 125 -8.22 -25.11 -3.88
C ALA A 125 -9.42 -24.50 -3.15
N HIS A 126 -10.32 -25.33 -2.63
CA HIS A 126 -11.46 -24.90 -1.81
C HIS A 126 -10.99 -24.14 -0.56
N ALA A 127 -9.98 -24.66 0.15
CA ALA A 127 -9.43 -24.00 1.34
C ALA A 127 -8.74 -22.66 1.03
N LEU A 128 -8.21 -22.48 -0.18
CA LEU A 128 -7.64 -21.21 -0.64
C LEU A 128 -8.73 -20.19 -0.98
N LEU A 129 -9.78 -20.59 -1.73
CA LEU A 129 -10.93 -19.72 -2.02
C LEU A 129 -11.62 -19.27 -0.74
N GLN A 130 -11.83 -20.17 0.23
CA GLN A 130 -12.40 -19.83 1.53
C GLN A 130 -11.57 -18.76 2.27
N LYS A 131 -10.23 -18.84 2.22
CA LYS A 131 -9.34 -17.83 2.82
C LYS A 131 -9.44 -16.47 2.14
N VAL A 132 -9.58 -16.44 0.81
CA VAL A 132 -9.79 -15.19 0.05
C VAL A 132 -11.16 -14.57 0.39
N ALA A 133 -12.22 -15.37 0.50
CA ALA A 133 -13.53 -14.87 0.94
C ALA A 133 -13.53 -14.30 2.36
N GLN A 134 -12.68 -14.83 3.26
CA GLN A 134 -12.49 -14.32 4.62
C GLN A 134 -11.61 -13.05 4.66
N GLY A 135 -10.61 -12.94 3.78
CA GLY A 135 -9.74 -11.77 3.67
C GLY A 135 -10.44 -10.56 3.02
N GLU A 136 -11.25 -10.80 2.00
CA GLU A 136 -11.92 -9.77 1.21
C GLU A 136 -13.45 -9.97 1.11
N PRO A 137 -14.23 -9.55 2.12
CA PRO A 137 -15.69 -9.65 2.09
C PRO A 137 -16.35 -8.94 0.90
N SER A 138 -15.73 -7.89 0.35
CA SER A 138 -16.16 -7.20 -0.87
C SER A 138 -16.11 -8.09 -2.12
N ALA A 139 -15.20 -9.06 -2.16
CA ALA A 139 -15.06 -10.02 -3.26
C ALA A 139 -15.89 -11.30 -3.07
N ALA A 140 -16.57 -11.48 -1.94
CA ALA A 140 -17.21 -12.73 -1.56
C ALA A 140 -18.16 -13.32 -2.62
N ALA A 141 -18.94 -12.48 -3.32
CA ALA A 141 -19.82 -12.93 -4.40
C ALA A 141 -19.06 -13.48 -5.63
N ALA A 142 -17.93 -12.86 -5.99
CA ALA A 142 -17.08 -13.35 -7.08
C ALA A 142 -16.34 -14.64 -6.67
N VAL A 143 -15.88 -14.72 -5.42
CA VAL A 143 -15.28 -15.94 -4.86
C VAL A 143 -16.30 -17.08 -4.80
N GLN A 144 -17.57 -16.80 -4.47
CA GLN A 144 -18.64 -17.81 -4.48
C GLN A 144 -18.98 -18.33 -5.89
N SER A 145 -18.86 -17.48 -6.92
CA SER A 145 -18.94 -17.92 -8.32
C SER A 145 -17.78 -18.87 -8.67
N LEU A 146 -16.55 -18.54 -8.25
CA LEU A 146 -15.40 -19.42 -8.43
C LEU A 146 -15.57 -20.74 -7.68
N GLU A 147 -16.01 -20.71 -6.42
CA GLU A 147 -16.27 -21.91 -5.61
C GLU A 147 -17.27 -22.86 -6.28
N SER A 148 -18.31 -22.31 -6.90
CA SER A 148 -19.30 -23.07 -7.68
C SER A 148 -18.66 -23.71 -8.92
N GLY A 149 -17.86 -22.94 -9.68
CA GLY A 149 -17.14 -23.45 -10.85
C GLY A 149 -16.09 -24.51 -10.51
N LEU A 150 -15.39 -24.34 -9.38
CA LEU A 150 -14.43 -25.32 -8.86
C LEU A 150 -15.14 -26.63 -8.48
N THR A 151 -16.32 -26.55 -7.84
CA THR A 151 -17.14 -27.72 -7.49
C THR A 151 -17.57 -28.51 -8.73
N ASP A 152 -17.96 -27.81 -9.81
CA ASP A 152 -18.31 -28.46 -11.08
C ASP A 152 -17.11 -29.11 -11.78
N ILE A 153 -15.94 -28.44 -11.77
CA ILE A 153 -14.68 -29.01 -12.26
C ILE A 153 -14.30 -30.25 -11.45
N ASP A 154 -14.35 -30.18 -10.12
CA ASP A 154 -14.01 -31.30 -9.24
C ASP A 154 -14.89 -32.53 -9.50
N ARG A 155 -16.20 -32.31 -9.67
CA ARG A 155 -17.16 -33.35 -10.04
C ARG A 155 -16.83 -33.99 -11.39
N LEU A 156 -16.56 -33.19 -12.43
CA LEU A 156 -16.27 -33.71 -13.78
C LEU A 156 -14.92 -34.45 -13.84
N VAL A 157 -13.88 -33.92 -13.19
CA VAL A 157 -12.57 -34.60 -13.07
C VAL A 157 -12.72 -35.87 -12.25
N GLY A 158 -13.48 -35.85 -11.15
CA GLY A 158 -13.79 -37.04 -10.34
C GLY A 158 -14.48 -38.14 -11.16
N GLN A 159 -15.47 -37.77 -11.99
CA GLN A 159 -16.11 -38.70 -12.92
C GLN A 159 -15.13 -39.29 -13.95
N ALA A 160 -14.26 -38.46 -14.53
CA ALA A 160 -13.21 -38.93 -15.44
C ALA A 160 -12.22 -39.88 -14.77
N ILE A 161 -11.82 -39.59 -13.52
CA ILE A 161 -10.95 -40.44 -12.71
C ILE A 161 -11.61 -41.79 -12.39
N GLU A 162 -12.88 -41.79 -12.01
CA GLU A 162 -13.63 -43.03 -11.79
C GLU A 162 -13.76 -43.89 -13.04
N GLN A 163 -13.90 -43.28 -14.21
CA GLN A 163 -13.94 -43.95 -15.50
C GLN A 163 -12.55 -44.51 -15.86
N GLY A 164 -11.48 -43.71 -15.74
CA GLY A 164 -10.09 -44.14 -15.96
C GLY A 164 -9.65 -45.28 -15.04
N LEU A 165 -10.02 -45.26 -13.75
CA LEU A 165 -9.77 -46.35 -12.81
C LEU A 165 -10.50 -47.67 -13.17
N ARG A 166 -11.55 -47.60 -13.99
CA ARG A 166 -12.26 -48.76 -14.58
C ARG A 166 -11.75 -49.09 -16.00
N ASN A 167 -10.69 -48.44 -16.47
CA ASN A 167 -10.18 -48.46 -17.85
C ASN A 167 -11.20 -48.00 -18.92
N ASP A 168 -12.26 -47.28 -18.54
CA ASP A 168 -13.26 -46.69 -19.44
C ASP A 168 -12.77 -45.35 -20.01
N ASN A 169 -11.69 -45.44 -20.79
CA ASN A 169 -10.97 -44.28 -21.30
C ASN A 169 -11.76 -43.43 -22.30
N ASP A 170 -12.75 -44.01 -22.99
CA ASP A 170 -13.58 -43.29 -23.96
C ASP A 170 -14.60 -42.38 -23.26
N ASN A 171 -15.18 -42.82 -22.13
CA ASN A 171 -16.04 -41.94 -21.34
C ASN A 171 -15.20 -40.95 -20.51
N ALA A 172 -14.06 -41.39 -19.94
CA ALA A 172 -13.13 -40.49 -19.25
C ALA A 172 -12.70 -39.31 -20.13
N ARG A 173 -12.41 -39.56 -21.42
CA ARG A 173 -12.07 -38.51 -22.40
C ARG A 173 -13.21 -37.50 -22.61
N LYS A 174 -14.47 -37.94 -22.63
CA LYS A 174 -15.64 -37.05 -22.78
C LYS A 174 -15.79 -36.16 -21.55
N SER A 175 -15.67 -36.73 -20.35
CA SER A 175 -15.71 -35.99 -19.09
C SER A 175 -14.59 -34.95 -18.98
N LEU A 176 -13.36 -35.28 -19.39
CA LEU A 176 -12.27 -34.29 -19.45
C LEU A 176 -12.51 -33.21 -20.52
N ALA A 177 -13.03 -33.56 -21.69
CA ALA A 177 -13.34 -32.57 -22.73
C ALA A 177 -14.45 -31.57 -22.31
N GLU A 178 -15.44 -31.99 -21.50
CA GLU A 178 -16.37 -31.05 -20.85
C GLU A 178 -15.64 -30.21 -19.79
N THR A 179 -14.75 -30.83 -19.01
CA THR A 179 -13.95 -30.14 -17.98
C THR A 179 -13.12 -29.02 -18.58
N ASP A 180 -12.46 -29.24 -19.73
CA ASP A 180 -11.63 -28.24 -20.42
C ASP A 180 -12.40 -26.93 -20.71
N GLN A 181 -13.68 -27.03 -21.08
CA GLN A 181 -14.55 -25.87 -21.27
C GLN A 181 -14.85 -25.13 -19.96
N ARG A 182 -15.04 -25.86 -18.85
CA ARG A 182 -15.26 -25.28 -17.51
C ARG A 182 -14.01 -24.60 -16.99
N ILE A 183 -12.83 -25.18 -17.21
CA ILE A 183 -11.54 -24.58 -16.83
C ILE A 183 -11.35 -23.24 -17.52
N ALA A 184 -11.63 -23.14 -18.83
CA ALA A 184 -11.48 -21.89 -19.57
C ALA A 184 -12.37 -20.77 -19.00
N GLN A 185 -13.62 -21.09 -18.64
CA GLN A 185 -14.55 -20.17 -17.99
C GLN A 185 -14.06 -19.77 -16.58
N PHE A 186 -13.59 -20.74 -15.79
CA PHE A 186 -13.04 -20.53 -14.46
C PHE A 186 -11.79 -19.65 -14.47
N GLN A 187 -10.86 -19.87 -15.40
CA GLN A 187 -9.64 -19.10 -15.56
C GLN A 187 -9.92 -17.64 -15.96
N ASP A 188 -10.90 -17.41 -16.85
CA ASP A 188 -11.36 -16.05 -17.20
C ASP A 188 -11.98 -15.32 -15.99
N GLN A 189 -12.83 -16.00 -15.20
CA GLN A 189 -13.36 -15.45 -13.95
C GLN A 189 -12.26 -15.15 -12.93
N LEU A 190 -11.27 -16.04 -12.80
CA LEU A 190 -10.14 -15.89 -11.88
C LEU A 190 -9.27 -14.69 -12.26
N GLN A 191 -8.94 -14.55 -13.54
CA GLN A 191 -8.16 -13.41 -14.05
C GLN A 191 -8.90 -12.08 -13.90
N LYS A 192 -10.20 -12.05 -14.21
CA LYS A 192 -11.05 -10.87 -13.98
C LYS A 192 -11.07 -10.47 -12.51
N LEU A 193 -11.17 -11.44 -11.59
CA LEU A 193 -11.16 -11.17 -10.16
C LEU A 193 -9.81 -10.60 -9.68
N ILE A 194 -8.69 -11.15 -10.15
CA ILE A 194 -7.34 -10.63 -9.85
C ILE A 194 -7.15 -9.21 -10.43
N ALA A 195 -7.66 -8.94 -11.63
CA ALA A 195 -7.50 -7.66 -12.32
C ALA A 195 -8.42 -6.52 -11.82
N THR A 196 -9.41 -6.82 -10.99
CA THR A 196 -10.39 -5.84 -10.46
C THR A 196 -10.09 -5.42 -9.01
N ARG A 197 -8.92 -5.82 -8.48
CA ARG A 197 -8.45 -5.59 -7.10
C ARG A 197 -7.25 -4.65 -7.08
#